data_AF-A0A177EPY8-F1
#
_entry.id   AF-A0A177EPY8-F1
#
_cell.length_a   1.000
_cell.length_b   1.000
_cell.length_c   1.000
_cell.angle_alpha   90.00
_cell.angle_beta   90.00
_cell.angle_gamma   90.00
#
_symmetry.space_group_name_H-M   'P 1'
#
loop_
_entity.id
_entity.type
_entity.pdbx_description
1 polymer ?
#
loop_
_entity_poly.entity_id
_entity_poly.type
_entity_poly.pdbx_seq_one_letter_code
_entity_poly.pdbx_strand_id
1 'polypeptide(L)'
;MLGRIWRWFGRSSTEQEDLRMFFEETTGMCFQECVILSKSRLLGKTKNELTEREKECIKKCTERKLKLFLEVEKAILKKVQPVSNQIQETHSV
;
A
#
# COMPACT_ATOMS: atom_id res chain seq x y z
N MET A 1 -5.88 18.68 -8.46
CA MET A 1 -5.28 17.50 -7.80
C MET A 1 -5.93 17.13 -6.45
N LEU A 2 -7.13 17.64 -6.10
CA LEU A 2 -7.79 17.35 -4.81
C LEU A 2 -8.87 16.26 -4.87
N GLY A 3 -9.24 15.78 -6.07
CA GLY A 3 -10.36 14.86 -6.26
C GLY A 3 -10.13 13.39 -5.90
N ARG A 4 -8.89 12.99 -5.56
CA ARG A 4 -8.59 11.57 -5.22
C ARG A 4 -8.71 11.26 -3.73
N ILE A 5 -8.66 12.27 -2.86
CA ILE A 5 -8.66 12.09 -1.41
C ILE A 5 -10.08 11.80 -0.88
N TRP A 6 -11.11 12.21 -1.61
CA TRP A 6 -12.51 12.05 -1.21
C TRP A 6 -13.10 10.66 -1.49
N ARG A 7 -12.34 9.75 -2.12
CA ARG A 7 -12.86 8.42 -2.52
C ARG A 7 -12.99 7.42 -1.35
N TRP A 8 -12.52 7.79 -0.17
CA TRP A 8 -12.44 6.90 1.01
C TRP A 8 -13.58 7.09 2.02
N PHE A 9 -14.29 8.22 2.02
CA PHE A 9 -15.22 8.58 3.11
C PHE A 9 -16.67 8.06 2.97
N GLY A 10 -16.96 7.16 2.03
CA GLY A 10 -18.34 6.80 1.72
C GLY A 10 -18.58 5.40 1.16
N ARG A 11 -17.84 4.38 1.61
CA ARG A 11 -18.05 2.99 1.17
C ARG A 11 -18.25 2.04 2.33
N SER A 12 -19.26 1.19 2.21
CA SER A 12 -19.32 -0.09 2.91
C SER A 12 -18.30 -1.03 2.24
N SER A 13 -17.00 -0.84 2.51
CA SER A 13 -15.97 -1.70 1.92
C SER A 13 -16.02 -3.07 2.60
N THR A 14 -16.00 -4.12 1.79
CA THR A 14 -15.69 -5.46 2.29
C THR A 14 -14.18 -5.59 2.35
N GLU A 15 -13.65 -6.46 3.24
CA GLU A 15 -12.21 -6.73 3.32
C GLU A 15 -11.60 -7.08 1.95
N GLN A 16 -12.38 -7.76 1.10
CA GLN A 16 -12.00 -8.12 -0.25
C GLN A 16 -11.87 -6.89 -1.18
N GLU A 17 -12.72 -5.88 -1.04
CA GLU A 17 -12.61 -4.63 -1.79
C GLU A 17 -11.39 -3.81 -1.37
N ASP A 18 -11.06 -3.81 -0.08
CA ASP A 18 -9.88 -3.11 0.44
C ASP A 18 -8.58 -3.78 -0.02
N LEU A 19 -8.52 -5.12 0.01
CA LEU A 19 -7.39 -5.87 -0.55
C LEU A 19 -7.26 -5.67 -2.06
N ARG A 20 -8.37 -5.62 -2.79
CA ARG A 20 -8.38 -5.35 -4.22
C ARG A 20 -7.87 -3.93 -4.51
N MET A 21 -8.31 -2.94 -3.75
CA MET A 21 -7.86 -1.56 -3.90
C MET A 21 -6.35 -1.45 -3.62
N PHE A 22 -5.88 -2.08 -2.54
CA PHE A 22 -4.46 -2.16 -2.22
C PHE A 22 -3.65 -2.80 -3.35
N PHE A 23 -4.15 -3.89 -3.93
CA PHE A 23 -3.51 -4.54 -5.08
C PHE A 23 -3.44 -3.61 -6.30
N GLU A 24 -4.55 -2.97 -6.67
CA GLU A 24 -4.62 -2.06 -7.83
C GLU A 24 -3.68 -0.85 -7.64
N GLU A 25 -3.67 -0.24 -6.46
CA GLU A 25 -2.80 0.89 -6.13
C GLU A 25 -1.32 0.50 -6.12
N THR A 26 -0.99 -0.63 -5.50
CA THR A 26 0.39 -1.13 -5.43
C THR A 26 0.92 -1.47 -6.82
N THR A 27 0.11 -2.15 -7.63
CA THR A 27 0.47 -2.48 -9.01
C THR A 27 0.68 -1.22 -9.84
N GLY A 28 -0.21 -0.23 -9.72
CA GLY A 28 -0.09 1.06 -10.42
C GLY A 28 1.20 1.81 -10.04
N MET A 29 1.50 1.92 -8.75
CA MET A 29 2.71 2.58 -8.26
C MET A 29 3.99 1.88 -8.75
N CYS A 30 4.07 0.55 -8.58
CA CYS A 30 5.26 -0.20 -8.96
C CYS A 30 5.47 -0.24 -10.48
N PHE A 31 4.40 -0.29 -11.27
CA PHE A 31 4.50 -0.18 -12.71
C PHE A 31 5.00 1.19 -13.15
N GLN A 32 4.50 2.27 -12.54
CA GLN A 32 4.97 3.62 -12.84
C GLN A 32 6.45 3.80 -12.49
N GLU A 33 6.87 3.32 -11.31
CA GLU A 33 8.24 3.44 -10.80
C GLU A 33 9.23 2.61 -11.63
N CYS A 34 8.89 1.36 -11.95
CA CYS A 34 9.83 0.42 -12.57
C CYS A 34 9.79 0.42 -14.10
N VAL A 35 8.65 0.72 -14.73
CA VAL A 35 8.43 0.57 -16.17
C VAL A 35 8.29 1.91 -16.87
N ILE A 36 7.45 2.83 -16.34
CA ILE A 36 7.19 4.11 -17.02
C ILE A 36 8.40 5.04 -16.89
N LEU A 37 8.96 5.21 -15.70
CA LEU A 37 10.14 6.05 -15.48
C LEU A 37 11.41 5.49 -16.14
N SER A 38 11.49 4.17 -16.34
CA SER A 38 12.62 3.54 -17.03
C SER A 38 12.50 3.70 -18.55
N LYS A 39 11.30 3.50 -19.12
CA LYS A 39 11.04 3.67 -20.56
C LYS A 39 11.02 5.14 -21.01
N SER A 40 10.58 6.08 -20.18
CA SER A 40 10.65 7.51 -20.51
C SER A 40 12.10 8.01 -20.66
N ARG A 41 13.04 7.36 -19.96
CA ARG A 41 14.48 7.63 -20.03
C ARG A 41 15.15 7.02 -21.26
N LEU A 42 14.56 5.95 -21.81
CA LEU A 42 15.05 5.21 -22.97
C LEU A 42 14.08 5.43 -24.14
N LEU A 43 14.26 6.54 -24.86
CA LEU A 43 13.59 6.86 -26.12
C LEU A 43 13.69 5.69 -27.11
N GLY A 44 12.72 4.77 -27.09
CA GLY A 44 12.70 3.67 -28.07
C GLY A 44 11.81 2.49 -27.69
N LYS A 45 10.67 2.40 -28.37
CA LYS A 45 9.78 1.22 -28.54
C LYS A 45 9.33 0.53 -27.24
N THR A 46 8.03 0.66 -26.96
CA THR A 46 7.29 -0.21 -26.05
C THR A 46 7.37 -1.66 -26.55
N LYS A 47 8.34 -2.43 -26.06
CA LYS A 47 8.15 -3.88 -26.01
C LYS A 47 6.96 -4.13 -25.08
N ASN A 48 5.99 -4.90 -25.57
CA ASN A 48 4.80 -5.30 -24.82
C ASN A 48 5.15 -6.23 -23.64
N GLU A 49 6.39 -6.71 -23.57
CA GLU A 49 6.90 -7.56 -22.51
C GLU A 49 7.79 -6.77 -21.53
N LEU A 50 7.69 -7.14 -20.26
CA LEU A 50 8.58 -6.67 -19.21
C LEU A 50 9.95 -7.32 -19.36
N THR A 51 11.00 -6.52 -19.29
CA THR A 51 12.38 -6.99 -19.17
C THR A 51 12.61 -7.64 -17.80
N GLU A 52 13.61 -8.52 -17.69
CA GLU A 52 13.95 -9.15 -16.41
C GLU A 52 14.29 -8.12 -15.31
N ARG A 53 14.91 -7.00 -15.69
CA ARG A 53 15.18 -5.89 -14.74
C ARG A 53 13.91 -5.21 -14.26
N GLU A 54 12.93 -5.01 -15.14
CA GLU A 54 11.62 -4.45 -14.77
C GLU A 54 10.85 -5.42 -13.87
N LYS A 55 10.87 -6.72 -14.17
CA LYS A 55 10.24 -7.76 -13.34
C LYS A 55 10.85 -7.79 -11.93
N GLU A 56 12.19 -7.78 -11.83
CA GLU A 56 12.88 -7.77 -10.54
C GLU A 56 12.59 -6.47 -9.76
N CYS A 57 12.53 -5.33 -10.44
CA CYS A 57 12.15 -4.06 -9.83
C CYS A 57 10.72 -4.10 -9.27
N ILE A 58 9.75 -4.57 -10.07
CA ILE A 58 8.35 -4.70 -9.65
C ILE A 58 8.27 -5.59 -8.41
N LYS A 59 8.95 -6.76 -8.42
CA LYS A 59 9.00 -7.66 -7.27
C LYS A 59 9.48 -6.95 -6.00
N LYS A 60 10.64 -6.27 -6.08
CA LYS A 60 11.20 -5.53 -4.93
C LYS A 60 10.31 -4.38 -4.48
N CYS A 61 9.65 -3.70 -5.41
CA CYS A 61 8.71 -2.63 -5.10
C CYS A 61 7.49 -3.17 -4.35
N THR A 62 6.88 -4.26 -4.85
CA THR A 62 5.73 -4.90 -4.20
C THR A 62 6.07 -5.39 -2.81
N GLU A 63 7.22 -6.05 -2.61
CA GLU A 63 7.69 -6.50 -1.29
C GLU A 63 7.84 -5.34 -0.30
N ARG A 64 8.41 -4.21 -0.74
CA ARG A 64 8.54 -3.00 0.09
C ARG A 64 7.18 -2.42 0.49
N LYS A 65 6.23 -2.36 -0.45
CA LYS A 65 4.89 -1.82 -0.20
C LYS A 65 4.08 -2.72 0.74
N LEU A 66 4.17 -4.03 0.57
CA LEU A 66 3.58 -5.00 1.49
C LEU A 66 4.13 -4.85 2.91
N LYS A 67 5.45 -4.74 3.05
CA LYS A 67 6.07 -4.53 4.36
C LYS A 67 5.57 -3.24 5.03
N LEU A 68 5.53 -2.13 4.29
CA LEU A 68 5.00 -0.86 4.79
C LEU A 68 3.53 -0.95 5.20
N PHE A 69 2.71 -1.66 4.43
CA PHE A 69 1.30 -1.87 4.76
C PHE A 69 1.14 -2.58 6.11
N LEU A 70 1.87 -3.68 6.33
CA LEU A 70 1.86 -4.42 7.60
C LEU A 70 2.40 -3.59 8.78
N GLU A 71 3.41 -2.75 8.55
CA GLU A 71 3.92 -1.84 9.57
C GLU A 71 2.89 -0.77 9.95
N VAL A 72 2.16 -0.22 8.96
CA VAL A 72 1.07 0.73 9.18
C VAL A 72 -0.08 0.06 9.92
N GLU A 73 -0.51 -1.13 9.52
CA GLU A 73 -1.53 -1.91 10.22
C GLU A 73 -1.15 -2.12 11.70
N LYS A 74 0.07 -2.57 11.96
CA LYS A 74 0.59 -2.75 13.32
C LYS A 74 0.59 -1.43 14.11
N ALA A 75 0.94 -0.31 13.47
CA ALA A 75 0.94 1.00 14.11
C ALA A 75 -0.49 1.49 14.44
N ILE A 76 -1.45 1.22 13.55
CA ILE A 76 -2.87 1.52 13.77
C ILE A 76 -3.39 0.67 14.93
N LEU A 77 -3.16 -0.65 14.91
CA LEU A 77 -3.60 -1.55 15.97
C LEU A 77 -3.04 -1.14 17.34
N LYS A 78 -1.79 -0.67 17.41
CA LYS A 78 -1.22 -0.13 18.66
C LYS A 78 -1.93 1.13 19.17
N LYS A 79 -2.48 1.96 18.28
CA LYS A 79 -3.17 3.21 18.64
C LYS A 79 -4.66 3.01 18.90
N VAL A 80 -5.27 2.01 18.26
CA VAL A 80 -6.70 1.70 18.32
C VAL A 80 -6.99 0.61 19.37
N GLN A 81 -5.99 -0.15 19.81
CA GLN A 81 -6.14 -0.99 21.00
C GLN A 81 -6.61 -0.11 22.17
N PRO A 82 -7.76 -0.44 22.78
CA PRO A 82 -8.35 0.41 23.80
C PRO A 82 -7.38 0.52 24.97
N VAL A 83 -7.42 1.68 25.64
CA VAL A 83 -6.92 1.92 27.00
C VAL A 83 -7.74 1.09 28.00
N SER A 84 -8.01 -0.18 27.70
CA SER A 84 -8.81 -1.11 28.50
C SER A 84 -7.98 -1.71 29.64
N ASN A 85 -6.65 -1.71 29.54
CA ASN A 85 -5.79 -2.34 30.53
C ASN A 85 -5.16 -1.36 31.54
N GLN A 86 -5.51 -0.06 31.50
CA GLN A 86 -4.98 0.93 32.45
C GLN A 86 -5.93 1.29 33.60
N ILE A 87 -7.12 0.68 33.70
CA ILE A 87 -8.12 1.03 34.74
C ILE A 87 -8.13 0.04 35.92
N GLN A 88 -7.46 -1.12 35.84
CA GLN A 88 -7.55 -2.13 36.91
C GLN A 88 -6.49 -2.07 38.02
N GLU A 89 -5.46 -1.22 37.95
CA GLU A 89 -4.42 -1.18 39.00
C GLU A 89 -4.53 -0.02 40.00
N THR A 90 -5.49 0.91 39.86
CA THR A 90 -5.63 2.05 40.81
C THR A 90 -6.73 1.90 41.87
N HIS A 91 -7.42 0.77 41.95
CA HIS A 91 -8.40 0.50 43.01
C HIS A 91 -8.13 -0.85 43.69
N SER A 92 -7.03 -0.91 44.44
CA SER A 92 -6.87 -1.87 45.53
C SER A 92 -6.17 -1.13 46.66
N VAL A 93 -6.97 -0.34 47.39
CA VAL A 93 -6.69 0.13 48.75
C VAL A 93 -7.43 -0.79 49.70
#